data_AF-A0A944SZY9-F1
#
_entry.id   AF-A0A944SZY9-F1
#
_cell.length_a   1.000
_cell.length_b   1.000
_cell.length_c   1.000
_cell.angle_alpha   90.00
_cell.angle_beta   90.00
_cell.angle_gamma   90.00
#
_symmetry.space_group_name_H-M   'P 1'
#
loop_
_entity.id
_entity.type
_entity.pdbx_description
1 polymer ?
#
loop_
_entity_poly.entity_id
_entity_poly.type
_entity_poly.pdbx_seq_one_letter_code
_entity_poly.pdbx_strand_id
1 'polypeptide(L)' 'MKILVIGGGYVGNRCHETWEGSVLSTGMITSKEDVLKLIDEHKPDAILNAAG' A
#
# COMPACT_ATOMS: atom_id res chain seq x y z
N MET A 1 11.98 3.85 -6.33
CA MET A 1 11.27 2.56 -6.22
C MET A 1 9.91 2.87 -5.61
N LYS A 2 8.82 2.55 -6.31
CA LYS A 2 7.46 2.88 -5.89
C LYS A 2 6.89 1.70 -5.09
N ILE A 3 6.68 1.91 -3.80
CA ILE A 3 6.10 0.88 -2.93
C ILE A 3 4.64 1.22 -2.65
N LEU A 4 3.74 0.28 -2.88
CA LEU A 4 2.35 0.36 -2.43
C LEU A 4 2.25 -0.19 -1.02
N VAL A 5 1.85 0.63 -0.05
CA VAL A 5 1.62 0.25 1.34
C VAL A 5 0.11 0.11 1.56
N ILE A 6 -0.35 -1.07 1.97
CA ILE A 6 -1.75 -1.34 2.30
C ILE A 6 -1.89 -1.35 3.82
N GLY A 7 -2.80 -0.53 4.35
CA GLY A 7 -3.08 -0.42 5.78
C GLY A 7 -2.34 0.75 6.44
N GLY A 8 -3.09 1.76 6.89
CA GLY A 8 -2.59 2.96 7.57
C GLY A 8 -2.44 2.82 9.09
N GLY A 9 -2.04 1.63 9.57
CA GLY A 9 -1.71 1.41 10.98
C GLY A 9 -0.34 2.00 11.35
N TYR A 10 0.18 1.67 12.53
CA TYR A 10 1.48 2.18 12.98
C TYR A 10 2.60 1.87 11.99
N VAL A 11 2.75 0.60 11.57
CA VAL A 11 3.80 0.18 10.64
C VAL A 11 3.63 0.84 9.27
N GLY A 12 2.41 0.84 8.73
CA GLY A 12 2.13 1.41 7.42
C GLY A 12 2.47 2.90 7.32
N ASN A 13 2.06 3.70 8.31
CA ASN A 13 2.40 5.13 8.35
C ASN A 13 3.90 5.36 8.50
N ARG A 14 4.58 4.63 9.41
CA ARG A 14 6.03 4.80 9.63
C ARG A 14 6.84 4.46 8.38
N CYS A 15 6.44 3.42 7.65
CA CYS A 15 7.05 3.08 6.37
C CYS A 15 6.76 4.15 5.31
N HIS A 16 5.51 4.59 5.18
CA HIS A 16 5.13 5.61 4.20
C HIS A 16 5.85 6.95 4.41
N GLU A 17 5.98 7.39 5.66
CA GLU A 17 6.72 8.61 6.06
C GLU A 17 8.21 8.56 5.69
N THR A 18 8.80 7.36 5.71
CA THR A 18 10.24 7.16 5.50
C THR A 18 10.59 6.83 4.05
N TRP A 19 9.70 6.15 3.33
CA TRP A 19 9.95 5.68 1.97
C TRP A 19 9.45 6.69 0.93
N GLU A 20 10.40 7.46 0.39
CA GLU A 20 10.15 8.43 -0.66
C GLU A 20 9.46 7.81 -1.88
N GLY A 21 8.36 8.42 -2.33
CA GLY A 21 7.59 7.95 -3.48
C GLY A 21 6.73 6.71 -3.21
N SER A 22 6.61 6.27 -1.96
CA SER A 22 5.63 5.25 -1.59
C SER A 22 4.20 5.80 -1.66
N VAL A 23 3.23 4.90 -1.84
CA VAL A 23 1.79 5.21 -1.90
C VAL A 23 1.10 4.45 -0.78
N LEU A 24 0.37 5.16 0.08
CA LEU A 24 -0.40 4.55 1.16
C LEU A 24 -1.87 4.38 0.76
N SER A 25 -2.37 3.15 0.80
CA SER A 25 -3.79 2.81 0.66
C SER A 25 -4.38 2.45 2.02
N THR A 26 -5.37 3.23 2.45
CA THR A 26 -6.12 3.01 3.71
C THR A 26 -7.49 2.36 3.47
N GLY A 27 -7.81 2.03 2.22
CA GLY A 27 -9.06 1.34 1.87
C GLY A 27 -9.13 -0.05 2.48
N MET A 28 -10.33 -0.47 2.89
CA MET A 28 -10.56 -1.83 3.35
C MET A 28 -10.46 -2.81 2.17
N ILE A 29 -9.50 -3.73 2.25
CA ILE A 29 -9.35 -4.81 1.29
C ILE A 29 -10.24 -5.97 1.73
N THR A 30 -11.24 -6.31 0.93
CA THR A 30 -12.15 -7.44 1.21
C THR A 30 -12.05 -8.54 0.16
N SER A 31 -11.40 -8.25 -0.97
CA SER A 31 -11.28 -9.16 -2.10
C SER A 31 -9.90 -9.05 -2.76
N LYS A 32 -9.58 -10.03 -3.61
CA LYS A 32 -8.38 -9.98 -4.46
C LYS A 32 -8.49 -8.85 -5.49
N GLU A 33 -9.70 -8.55 -5.96
CA GLU A 33 -9.98 -7.52 -6.96
C GLU A 33 -9.64 -6.13 -6.44
N ASP A 34 -9.84 -5.85 -5.16
CA ASP A 34 -9.47 -4.57 -4.55
C ASP A 34 -7.95 -4.33 -4.64
N VAL A 35 -7.15 -5.38 -4.38
CA VAL A 35 -5.69 -5.31 -4.51
C VAL A 35 -5.28 -5.17 -5.97
N LEU A 36 -5.89 -5.92 -6.89
CA LEU A 36 -5.58 -5.84 -8.32
C LEU A 36 -5.83 -4.44 -8.90
N LYS A 37 -6.90 -3.75 -8.47
CA LYS A 37 -7.17 -2.36 -8.84
C LYS A 37 -6.06 -1.41 -8.38
N LEU A 38 -5.62 -1.55 -7.12
CA LEU A 38 -4.53 -0.71 -6.58
C LEU A 38 -3.20 -0.94 -7.30
N ILE A 39 -2.92 -2.18 -7.70
CA ILE A 39 -1.73 -2.53 -8.48
C ILE A 39 -1.80 -1.88 -9.86
N ASP A 40 -2.94 -1.95 -10.55
CA ASP A 40 -3.12 -1.37 -11.88
C ASP A 40 -3.02 0.17 -11.85
N GLU A 41 -3.65 0.80 -10.85
CA GLU A 41 -3.64 2.24 -10.66
C GLU A 41 -2.24 2.79 -10.35
N HIS A 42 -1.52 2.14 -9.43
CA HIS A 42 -0.26 2.69 -8.93
C HIS A 42 0.97 2.09 -9.59
N LYS A 43 0.88 0.92 -10.22
CA LYS A 43 2.01 0.21 -10.85
C LYS A 43 3.25 0.17 -9.94
N PRO A 44 3.12 -0.34 -8.70
CA PRO A 44 4.24 -0.36 -7.77
C PRO A 44 5.29 -1.41 -8.16
N ASP A 45 6.53 -1.16 -7.77
CA ASP A 45 7.63 -2.14 -7.88
C ASP A 45 7.52 -3.22 -6.79
N ALA A 46 6.94 -2.87 -5.64
CA ALA A 46 6.75 -3.76 -4.50
C ALA A 46 5.50 -3.38 -3.68
N ILE A 47 4.96 -4.35 -2.94
CA ILE A 47 3.78 -4.16 -2.09
C ILE A 47 4.13 -4.53 -0.65
N LEU A 48 3.81 -3.65 0.30
CA LEU A 48 3.81 -3.91 1.73
C LEU A 48 2.36 -4.02 2.21
N ASN A 49 1.93 -5.20 2.66
CA ASN A 49 0.69 -5.32 3.40
C ASN A 49 0.96 -5.16 4.90
N ALA A 50 0.51 -4.05 5.48
CA ALA A 50 0.58 -3.72 6.90
C ALA A 50 -0.83 -3.64 7.53
N ALA A 51 -1.87 -4.10 6.84
CA ALA A 51 -3.21 -4.20 7.39
C ALA A 51 -3.29 -5.41 8.36
N GLY A 52 -3.68 -5.13 9.60
CA GLY A 52 -3.77 -6.10 10.69
C GLY A 52 -3.80 -5.41 12.05
#